data_AF-B8FAL0-F1
#
_entry.id   AF-B8FAL0-F1
#
_cell.length_a   1.000
_cell.length_b   1.000
_cell.length_c   1.000
_cell.angle_alpha   90.00
_cell.angle_beta   90.00
_cell.angle_gamma   90.00
#
_symmetry.space_group_name_H-M   'P 1'
#
loop_
_entity.id
_entity.type
_entity.pdbx_description
1 polymer ?
#
loop_
_entity_poly.entity_id
_entity_poly.type
_entity_poly.pdbx_seq_one_letter_code
_entity_poly.pdbx_strand_id
1 'polypeptide(L)'
;MKRTLTVILVAMSALILVSAAHAGPYAPAAGEDGSTAVSMDDASIKGWATGYNGLVYGDDVIDTWKTPEKALGPALGTVMDIVSLGNGGQITISFFPAVITNGEGADFVIFENALNDTFLELAYLEVSSDGVHFFRFPNDSLTPHPFTLDEDDNEIPLAAWEILTVDPENISGFASKYRVGYGTPFDLDDLDTLEAQQGILSGTLNLDYIAYVRIIDIIGDGSSPDSSGDPVYDPWHPTNPQTSAGFDLEAAGYMNYFVGGDLNLDDKLDMTDAVLALQILAGAPASVSLTRDADGKITLADVLFALSYLAEQ
;
A
#
# COMPACT_ATOMS: atom_id res chain seq x y z
N MET A 1 -4.19 50.94 68.81
CA MET A 1 -5.27 50.23 68.08
C MET A 1 -5.20 50.61 66.61
N LYS A 2 -5.07 49.58 65.74
CA LYS A 2 -5.31 49.59 64.28
C LYS A 2 -4.28 50.36 63.43
N ARG A 3 -3.80 49.86 62.28
CA ARG A 3 -3.78 48.54 61.62
C ARG A 3 -2.86 48.78 60.40
N THR A 4 -1.77 48.03 60.29
CA THR A 4 -0.90 48.02 59.10
C THR A 4 -1.66 47.36 57.95
N LEU A 5 -1.84 48.05 56.83
CA LEU A 5 -2.50 47.52 55.64
C LEU A 5 -1.42 46.99 54.69
N THR A 6 -1.18 45.69 54.73
CA THR A 6 -0.33 44.99 53.76
C THR A 6 -1.18 44.72 52.51
N VAL A 7 -0.84 45.35 51.40
CA VAL A 7 -1.44 45.05 50.09
C VAL A 7 -0.75 43.80 49.55
N ILE A 8 -1.49 42.69 49.50
CA ILE A 8 -1.05 41.47 48.82
C ILE A 8 -1.52 41.58 47.36
N LEU A 9 -0.56 41.73 46.46
CA LEU A 9 -0.78 41.65 45.02
C LEU A 9 -0.89 40.16 44.66
N VAL A 10 -2.09 39.67 44.37
CA VAL A 10 -2.30 38.33 43.81
C VAL A 10 -2.13 38.44 42.30
N ALA A 11 -0.99 37.98 41.80
CA ALA A 11 -0.79 37.75 40.37
C ALA A 11 -1.40 36.37 40.02
N MET A 12 -2.57 36.35 39.40
CA MET A 12 -3.07 35.16 38.70
C MET A 12 -2.37 35.09 37.34
N SER A 13 -1.36 34.23 37.24
CA SER A 13 -0.82 33.81 35.95
C SER A 13 -1.74 32.74 35.38
N ALA A 14 -2.49 33.07 34.33
CA ALA A 14 -3.18 32.07 33.52
C ALA A 14 -2.12 31.30 32.72
N LEU A 15 -1.92 30.02 33.07
CA LEU A 15 -1.09 29.11 32.30
C LEU A 15 -1.92 28.68 31.08
N ILE A 16 -1.72 29.34 29.94
CA ILE A 16 -2.23 28.83 28.66
C ILE A 16 -1.35 27.63 28.32
N LEU A 17 -1.85 26.43 28.62
CA LEU A 17 -1.35 25.21 28.01
C LEU A 17 -1.76 25.27 26.54
N VAL A 18 -0.84 25.72 25.70
CA VAL A 18 -0.94 25.45 24.27
C VAL A 18 -0.71 23.94 24.15
N SER A 19 -1.79 23.19 23.91
CA SER A 19 -1.67 21.84 23.40
C SER A 19 -0.95 21.97 22.05
N ALA A 20 0.35 21.68 22.03
CA ALA A 20 1.00 21.42 20.76
C ALA A 20 0.27 20.19 20.19
N ALA A 21 -0.46 20.37 19.08
CA ALA A 21 -0.79 19.24 18.23
C ALA A 21 0.54 18.52 17.98
N HIS A 22 0.68 17.33 18.56
CA HIS A 22 1.79 16.49 18.19
C HIS A 22 1.41 15.96 16.81
N ALA A 23 2.16 16.39 15.80
CA ALA A 23 2.45 15.54 14.66
C ALA A 23 2.61 14.10 15.14
N GLY A 24 1.91 13.16 14.50
CA GLY A 24 2.00 11.76 14.89
C GLY A 24 3.41 11.20 14.68
N PRO A 25 3.67 9.96 15.13
CA PRO A 25 5.02 9.41 15.15
C PRO A 25 5.52 8.97 13.76
N TYR A 26 4.71 9.14 12.71
CA TYR A 26 4.98 8.58 11.39
C TYR A 26 5.58 9.59 10.43
N ALA A 27 6.16 9.08 9.34
CA ALA A 27 6.81 9.91 8.33
C ALA A 27 5.88 11.01 7.78
N PRO A 28 6.38 12.24 7.57
CA PRO A 28 5.60 13.36 7.05
C PRO A 28 5.36 13.27 5.54
N ALA A 29 4.56 14.21 5.03
CA ALA A 29 4.21 14.38 3.63
C ALA A 29 5.41 14.35 2.66
N ALA A 30 5.15 14.04 1.39
CA ALA A 30 6.18 13.96 0.37
C ALA A 30 6.94 15.30 0.21
N GLY A 31 8.27 15.23 0.29
CA GLY A 31 9.15 16.39 0.17
C GLY A 31 9.47 17.12 1.48
N GLU A 32 8.88 16.69 2.61
CA GLU A 32 9.26 17.13 3.94
C GLU A 32 10.44 16.31 4.49
N ASP A 33 11.21 16.89 5.41
CA ASP A 33 12.35 16.23 6.05
C ASP A 33 11.89 14.99 6.83
N GLY A 34 12.44 13.82 6.49
CA GLY A 34 12.08 12.55 7.13
C GLY A 34 10.92 11.80 6.45
N SER A 35 10.39 12.31 5.33
CA SER A 35 9.41 11.58 4.51
C SER A 35 9.99 10.28 3.95
N THR A 36 9.16 9.24 3.85
CA THR A 36 9.50 7.98 3.17
C THR A 36 8.89 7.87 1.78
N ALA A 37 8.27 8.94 1.27
CA ALA A 37 7.62 8.94 -0.04
C ALA A 37 8.59 8.54 -1.18
N VAL A 38 8.17 7.58 -2.01
CA VAL A 38 8.94 7.15 -3.18
C VAL A 38 8.39 7.86 -4.42
N SER A 39 9.24 8.61 -5.13
CA SER A 39 8.82 9.24 -6.38
C SER A 39 8.54 8.18 -7.46
N MET A 40 7.56 8.41 -8.33
CA MET A 40 7.28 7.51 -9.47
C MET A 40 8.48 7.32 -10.43
N ASP A 41 9.41 8.27 -10.45
CA ASP A 41 10.63 8.23 -11.25
C ASP A 41 11.84 7.68 -10.47
N ASP A 42 11.63 7.17 -9.25
CA ASP A 42 12.72 6.66 -8.42
C ASP A 42 13.35 5.40 -9.02
N ALA A 43 14.67 5.41 -9.17
CA ALA A 43 15.43 4.32 -9.78
C ALA A 43 15.45 3.02 -8.95
N SER A 44 14.97 3.07 -7.70
CA SER A 44 14.73 1.90 -6.87
C SER A 44 13.55 1.07 -7.37
N ILE A 45 12.59 1.66 -8.11
CA ILE A 45 11.51 0.93 -8.77
C ILE A 45 12.10 0.17 -9.98
N LYS A 46 12.02 -1.16 -9.96
CA LYS A 46 12.62 -2.04 -10.97
C LYS A 46 11.65 -2.51 -12.04
N GLY A 47 10.37 -2.44 -11.73
CA GLY A 47 9.29 -2.64 -12.69
C GLY A 47 7.95 -2.57 -12.01
N TRP A 48 6.93 -2.96 -12.75
CA TRP A 48 5.54 -2.65 -12.43
C TRP A 48 4.65 -3.88 -12.53
N ALA A 49 3.48 -3.80 -11.93
CA ALA A 49 2.43 -4.80 -12.06
C ALA A 49 2.12 -5.10 -13.53
N THR A 50 1.91 -6.38 -13.84
CA THR A 50 1.62 -6.86 -15.21
C THR A 50 0.28 -7.55 -15.34
N GLY A 51 -0.39 -7.83 -14.23
CA GLY A 51 -1.74 -8.39 -14.25
C GLY A 51 -2.49 -8.12 -12.97
N TYR A 52 -3.80 -8.36 -13.01
CA TYR A 52 -4.65 -8.32 -11.84
C TYR A 52 -5.66 -9.49 -11.83
N ASN A 53 -6.19 -9.80 -10.66
CA ASN A 53 -7.26 -10.76 -10.44
C ASN A 53 -8.16 -10.31 -9.27
N GLY A 54 -9.15 -11.11 -8.87
CA GLY A 54 -9.87 -10.92 -7.61
C GLY A 54 -10.58 -9.57 -7.43
N LEU A 55 -10.82 -8.82 -8.51
CA LEU A 55 -11.43 -7.50 -8.49
C LEU A 55 -12.90 -7.61 -8.08
N VAL A 56 -13.24 -6.91 -7.01
CA VAL A 56 -14.62 -6.73 -6.54
C VAL A 56 -14.79 -5.25 -6.29
N TYR A 57 -15.69 -4.62 -7.05
CA TYR A 57 -16.07 -3.24 -6.80
C TYR A 57 -16.93 -3.12 -5.56
N GLY A 58 -16.63 -2.14 -4.74
CA GLY A 58 -17.45 -1.70 -3.63
C GLY A 58 -18.66 -0.88 -4.07
N ASP A 59 -19.29 -0.23 -3.11
CA ASP A 59 -20.38 0.71 -3.38
C ASP A 59 -19.84 2.03 -3.95
N ASP A 60 -20.74 2.80 -4.57
CA ASP A 60 -20.48 4.17 -5.04
C ASP A 60 -19.30 4.39 -6.03
N VAL A 61 -18.92 3.36 -6.79
CA VAL A 61 -17.99 3.51 -7.92
C VAL A 61 -18.72 3.66 -9.26
N ILE A 62 -18.48 4.78 -9.94
CA ILE A 62 -19.06 5.04 -11.26
C ILE A 62 -18.26 4.34 -12.38
N ASP A 63 -18.95 3.95 -13.45
CA ASP A 63 -18.39 3.09 -14.51
C ASP A 63 -17.17 3.67 -15.24
N THR A 64 -16.97 5.00 -15.22
CA THR A 64 -15.79 5.63 -15.86
C THR A 64 -14.48 5.31 -15.14
N TRP A 65 -14.55 4.98 -13.85
CA TRP A 65 -13.39 4.66 -13.01
C TRP A 65 -13.16 3.15 -12.84
N LYS A 66 -13.99 2.33 -13.50
CA LYS A 66 -13.85 0.87 -13.54
C LYS A 66 -12.84 0.44 -14.61
N THR A 67 -11.60 0.84 -14.41
CA THR A 67 -10.51 0.73 -15.40
C THR A 67 -9.29 -0.01 -14.84
N PRO A 68 -9.43 -1.29 -14.43
CA PRO A 68 -8.37 -2.03 -13.74
C PRO A 68 -7.08 -2.18 -14.56
N GLU A 69 -7.17 -2.11 -15.89
CA GLU A 69 -6.00 -2.16 -16.76
C GLU A 69 -5.06 -0.96 -16.59
N LYS A 70 -5.55 0.16 -16.02
CA LYS A 70 -4.72 1.35 -15.73
C LYS A 70 -3.80 1.16 -14.53
N ALA A 71 -4.12 0.24 -13.62
CA ALA A 71 -3.24 -0.10 -12.51
C ALA A 71 -2.01 -0.92 -12.94
N LEU A 72 -1.89 -1.24 -14.23
CA LEU A 72 -0.79 -2.02 -14.80
C LEU A 72 0.22 -1.10 -15.47
N GLY A 73 1.50 -1.40 -15.27
CA GLY A 73 2.58 -0.57 -15.79
C GLY A 73 2.90 0.64 -14.91
N PRO A 74 3.70 1.59 -15.43
CA PRO A 74 4.21 2.70 -14.64
C PRO A 74 3.14 3.70 -14.24
N ALA A 75 3.25 4.20 -13.01
CA ALA A 75 2.52 5.38 -12.58
C ALA A 75 2.79 6.55 -13.54
N LEU A 76 1.74 7.30 -13.88
CA LEU A 76 1.84 8.45 -14.79
C LEU A 76 1.86 9.78 -14.05
N GLY A 77 1.63 9.76 -12.74
CA GLY A 77 1.50 10.94 -11.88
C GLY A 77 0.25 11.74 -12.24
N THR A 78 -0.84 11.06 -12.60
CA THR A 78 -2.08 11.74 -13.00
C THR A 78 -3.25 11.30 -12.14
N VAL A 79 -4.14 12.26 -11.90
CA VAL A 79 -5.37 11.99 -11.13
C VAL A 79 -6.43 11.17 -11.88
N MET A 80 -6.17 10.86 -13.16
CA MET A 80 -7.15 10.24 -14.06
C MET A 80 -6.77 8.81 -14.48
N ASP A 81 -5.54 8.38 -14.22
CA ASP A 81 -5.04 7.07 -14.67
C ASP A 81 -5.09 6.04 -13.55
N ILE A 82 -6.31 5.71 -13.14
CA ILE A 82 -6.56 4.89 -11.96
C ILE A 82 -7.56 3.78 -12.23
N VAL A 83 -7.68 2.86 -11.27
CA VAL A 83 -8.91 2.12 -10.99
C VAL A 83 -9.41 2.50 -9.60
N SER A 84 -10.64 2.98 -9.53
CA SER A 84 -11.31 3.24 -8.25
C SER A 84 -11.95 1.97 -7.74
N LEU A 85 -11.75 1.63 -6.47
CA LEU A 85 -12.27 0.39 -5.89
C LEU A 85 -13.73 0.52 -5.43
N GLY A 86 -14.20 1.73 -5.10
CA GLY A 86 -15.48 1.89 -4.41
C GLY A 86 -15.38 1.53 -2.93
N ASN A 87 -16.38 1.96 -2.15
CA ASN A 87 -16.48 1.72 -0.72
C ASN A 87 -16.50 0.20 -0.41
N GLY A 88 -15.46 -0.30 0.24
CA GLY A 88 -15.24 -1.71 0.57
C GLY A 88 -14.82 -2.60 -0.60
N GLY A 89 -14.38 -2.02 -1.72
CA GLY A 89 -13.86 -2.75 -2.87
C GLY A 89 -12.48 -3.37 -2.65
N GLN A 90 -12.04 -4.21 -3.58
CA GLN A 90 -10.70 -4.84 -3.52
C GLN A 90 -10.17 -5.21 -4.90
N ILE A 91 -8.84 -5.28 -5.02
CA ILE A 91 -8.14 -5.79 -6.21
C ILE A 91 -6.90 -6.64 -5.85
N THR A 92 -6.75 -7.72 -6.61
CA THR A 92 -5.61 -8.63 -6.76
C THR A 92 -4.45 -8.17 -7.65
N ILE A 93 -3.41 -7.45 -7.24
CA ILE A 93 -2.31 -7.11 -8.16
C ILE A 93 -1.27 -8.23 -8.23
N SER A 94 -0.73 -8.49 -9.42
CA SER A 94 0.28 -9.52 -9.68
C SER A 94 1.43 -9.00 -10.53
N PHE A 95 2.60 -9.57 -10.27
CA PHE A 95 3.85 -9.31 -10.98
C PHE A 95 4.22 -10.59 -11.72
N PHE A 96 4.48 -10.47 -13.01
CA PHE A 96 4.84 -11.61 -13.85
C PHE A 96 5.73 -11.15 -15.00
N PRO A 97 6.89 -11.78 -15.24
CA PRO A 97 7.42 -12.97 -14.55
C PRO A 97 8.20 -12.65 -13.25
N ALA A 98 8.31 -11.37 -12.87
CA ALA A 98 8.95 -10.95 -11.63
C ALA A 98 8.11 -11.30 -10.41
N VAL A 99 8.75 -11.57 -9.28
CA VAL A 99 8.09 -11.70 -7.97
C VAL A 99 8.85 -10.85 -6.97
N ILE A 100 8.11 -10.29 -6.00
CA ILE A 100 8.70 -9.46 -4.95
C ILE A 100 9.43 -10.37 -3.95
N THR A 101 10.60 -9.93 -3.49
CA THR A 101 11.41 -10.60 -2.48
C THR A 101 11.75 -9.66 -1.35
N ASN A 102 11.85 -10.19 -0.15
CA ASN A 102 12.35 -9.43 0.99
C ASN A 102 13.83 -9.06 0.81
N GLY A 103 14.13 -7.77 0.87
CA GLY A 103 15.46 -7.21 0.64
C GLY A 103 15.82 -6.13 1.67
N GLU A 104 16.80 -5.30 1.34
CA GLU A 104 17.13 -4.16 2.19
C GLU A 104 16.15 -3.02 1.93
N GLY A 105 15.41 -2.62 2.95
CA GLY A 105 14.42 -1.54 2.87
C GLY A 105 13.18 -1.95 2.08
N ALA A 106 12.43 -0.96 1.59
CA ALA A 106 11.18 -1.19 0.88
C ALA A 106 11.33 -2.12 -0.33
N ASP A 107 10.46 -3.13 -0.41
CA ASP A 107 10.46 -4.16 -1.45
C ASP A 107 9.49 -3.86 -2.58
N PHE A 108 8.46 -3.07 -2.32
CA PHE A 108 7.50 -2.63 -3.31
C PHE A 108 6.81 -1.34 -2.87
N VAL A 109 6.07 -0.74 -3.78
CA VAL A 109 5.43 0.57 -3.61
C VAL A 109 4.06 0.59 -4.27
N ILE A 110 3.10 1.25 -3.62
CA ILE A 110 1.75 1.48 -4.15
C ILE A 110 1.53 2.96 -4.42
N PHE A 111 0.95 3.28 -5.57
CA PHE A 111 0.61 4.62 -5.98
C PHE A 111 -0.91 4.80 -5.99
N GLU A 112 -1.35 5.87 -5.36
CA GLU A 112 -2.71 6.36 -5.35
C GLU A 112 -2.71 7.80 -5.90
N ASN A 113 -3.88 8.32 -6.26
CA ASN A 113 -3.98 9.59 -6.97
C ASN A 113 -4.25 10.82 -6.08
N ALA A 114 -3.90 10.77 -4.80
CA ALA A 114 -4.22 11.80 -3.81
C ALA A 114 -3.93 13.21 -4.33
N LEU A 115 -4.96 14.07 -4.26
CA LEU A 115 -4.92 15.42 -4.82
C LEU A 115 -3.92 16.34 -4.10
N ASN A 116 -3.67 16.08 -2.83
CA ASN A 116 -2.77 16.83 -1.96
C ASN A 116 -2.29 15.95 -0.80
N ASP A 117 -1.45 16.49 0.08
CA ASP A 117 -0.83 15.74 1.18
C ASP A 117 -1.79 15.27 2.29
N THR A 118 -3.08 15.64 2.20
CA THR A 118 -4.08 15.34 3.23
C THR A 118 -5.39 14.77 2.71
N PHE A 119 -5.63 14.80 1.40
CA PHE A 119 -6.73 14.08 0.77
C PHE A 119 -6.20 12.70 0.37
N LEU A 120 -6.16 11.79 1.34
CA LEU A 120 -5.56 10.47 1.22
C LEU A 120 -6.66 9.42 1.39
N GLU A 121 -7.07 8.78 0.30
CA GLU A 121 -8.00 7.64 0.35
C GLU A 121 -7.21 6.39 0.73
N LEU A 122 -7.59 5.73 1.83
CA LEU A 122 -6.80 4.67 2.45
C LEU A 122 -7.28 3.29 2.02
N ALA A 123 -6.38 2.32 2.06
CA ALA A 123 -6.69 0.92 1.85
C ALA A 123 -5.79 0.04 2.72
N TYR A 124 -6.33 -1.09 3.16
CA TYR A 124 -5.50 -2.15 3.71
C TYR A 124 -4.66 -2.78 2.61
N LEU A 125 -3.47 -3.21 3.01
CA LEU A 125 -2.56 -3.92 2.14
C LEU A 125 -2.28 -5.33 2.66
N GLU A 126 -2.44 -6.32 1.79
CA GLU A 126 -2.12 -7.72 2.09
C GLU A 126 -1.20 -8.29 1.00
N VAL A 127 -0.35 -9.25 1.37
CA VAL A 127 0.52 -9.96 0.41
C VAL A 127 0.27 -11.46 0.44
N SER A 128 0.58 -12.13 -0.67
CA SER A 128 0.43 -13.57 -0.80
C SER A 128 1.48 -14.19 -1.72
N SER A 129 1.95 -15.38 -1.34
CA SER A 129 2.81 -16.23 -2.17
C SER A 129 2.01 -17.10 -3.14
N ASP A 130 0.78 -17.48 -2.79
CA ASP A 130 0.00 -18.50 -3.51
C ASP A 130 -1.32 -17.99 -4.11
N GLY A 131 -1.69 -16.74 -3.82
CA GLY A 131 -2.93 -16.12 -4.30
C GLY A 131 -4.19 -16.62 -3.58
N VAL A 132 -4.02 -17.36 -2.48
CA VAL A 132 -5.11 -17.93 -1.66
C VAL A 132 -5.01 -17.45 -0.22
N HIS A 133 -3.84 -17.52 0.39
CA HIS A 133 -3.58 -17.08 1.76
C HIS A 133 -2.95 -15.68 1.72
N PHE A 134 -3.63 -14.70 2.32
CA PHE A 134 -3.21 -13.30 2.32
C PHE A 134 -2.90 -12.87 3.75
N PHE A 135 -1.84 -12.08 3.88
CA PHE A 135 -1.32 -11.62 5.16
C PHE A 135 -1.24 -10.11 5.13
N ARG A 136 -1.95 -9.46 6.07
CA ARG A 136 -2.09 -8.01 6.14
C ARG A 136 -0.89 -7.37 6.84
N PHE A 137 -0.43 -6.26 6.29
CA PHE A 137 0.54 -5.39 6.95
C PHE A 137 -0.05 -4.75 8.22
N PRO A 138 0.74 -4.65 9.30
CA PRO A 138 0.33 -3.85 10.44
C PRO A 138 0.10 -2.40 9.99
N ASN A 139 -0.95 -1.79 10.52
CA ASN A 139 -1.39 -0.44 10.18
C ASN A 139 -1.95 0.24 11.43
N ASP A 140 -1.83 1.56 11.49
CA ASP A 140 -2.18 2.37 12.65
C ASP A 140 -2.71 3.74 12.20
N SER A 141 -3.80 4.19 12.82
CA SER A 141 -4.43 5.47 12.55
C SER A 141 -4.68 6.24 13.85
N LEU A 142 -4.00 7.38 13.98
CA LEU A 142 -4.23 8.35 15.05
C LEU A 142 -5.19 9.48 14.62
N THR A 143 -5.83 9.35 13.45
CA THR A 143 -6.82 10.30 12.94
C THR A 143 -8.01 10.35 13.90
N PRO A 144 -8.22 11.47 14.62
CA PRO A 144 -9.00 11.44 15.87
C PRO A 144 -10.52 11.36 15.70
N HIS A 145 -11.06 11.72 14.54
CA HIS A 145 -12.49 11.70 14.22
C HIS A 145 -12.67 11.94 12.72
N PRO A 146 -13.81 11.53 12.12
CA PRO A 146 -14.17 12.06 10.81
C PRO A 146 -14.45 13.54 11.07
N PHE A 147 -13.71 14.46 10.47
CA PHE A 147 -13.89 15.89 10.71
C PHE A 147 -15.35 16.29 10.38
N THR A 148 -16.21 16.37 11.39
CA THR A 148 -17.45 17.13 11.34
C THR A 148 -17.14 18.49 11.94
N LEU A 149 -17.44 19.56 11.20
CA LEU A 149 -17.41 20.92 11.73
C LEU A 149 -18.16 20.98 13.07
N ASP A 150 -17.62 21.77 14.00
CA ASP A 150 -18.04 21.96 15.39
C ASP A 150 -19.51 21.60 15.69
N GLU A 151 -19.69 20.88 16.79
CA GLU A 151 -20.98 20.42 17.37
C GLU A 151 -22.01 21.54 17.59
N ASP A 152 -21.58 22.81 17.51
CA ASP A 152 -22.37 24.02 17.74
C ASP A 152 -22.99 24.63 16.46
N ASP A 153 -22.57 24.23 15.25
CA ASP A 153 -23.11 24.74 13.98
C ASP A 153 -23.91 23.66 13.24
N ASN A 154 -25.23 23.63 13.49
CA ASN A 154 -26.20 22.72 12.85
C ASN A 154 -26.45 23.00 11.34
N GLU A 155 -25.52 23.62 10.65
CA GLU A 155 -25.55 23.77 9.20
C GLU A 155 -24.28 23.14 8.63
N ILE A 156 -24.42 21.98 7.98
CA ILE A 156 -23.38 21.49 7.07
C ILE A 156 -23.34 22.50 5.93
N PRO A 157 -22.29 23.34 5.80
CA PRO A 157 -22.22 24.26 4.69
C PRO A 157 -22.10 23.42 3.43
N LEU A 158 -22.70 23.88 2.33
CA LEU A 158 -22.50 23.35 0.98
C LEU A 158 -21.01 23.41 0.50
N ALA A 159 -20.06 23.64 1.40
CA ALA A 159 -18.61 23.57 1.24
C ALA A 159 -17.98 22.37 1.99
N ALA A 160 -18.77 21.49 2.63
CA ALA A 160 -18.35 20.24 3.25
C ALA A 160 -17.94 19.13 2.25
N TRP A 161 -17.61 19.51 1.01
CA TRP A 161 -17.22 18.60 -0.07
C TRP A 161 -15.75 18.15 0.07
N GLU A 162 -14.97 18.72 0.99
CA GLU A 162 -13.50 18.66 0.96
C GLU A 162 -12.77 18.48 2.32
N ILE A 163 -13.41 18.08 3.43
CA ILE A 163 -12.64 18.00 4.70
C ILE A 163 -12.95 16.74 5.50
N LEU A 164 -12.47 15.60 4.98
CA LEU A 164 -11.89 14.55 5.81
C LEU A 164 -10.40 14.53 5.45
N THR A 165 -9.61 15.33 6.17
CA THR A 165 -8.16 15.41 5.96
C THR A 165 -7.47 14.36 6.81
N VAL A 166 -6.63 13.55 6.20
CA VAL A 166 -5.74 12.60 6.87
C VAL A 166 -4.36 13.23 6.96
N ASP A 167 -3.85 13.43 8.17
CA ASP A 167 -2.47 13.88 8.36
C ASP A 167 -1.53 12.68 8.18
N PRO A 168 -0.58 12.69 7.23
CA PRO A 168 0.32 11.56 6.99
C PRO A 168 1.17 11.22 8.21
N GLU A 169 1.43 12.15 9.13
CA GLU A 169 2.16 11.88 10.36
C GLU A 169 1.33 11.03 11.35
N ASN A 170 0.01 10.96 11.17
CA ASN A 170 -0.92 10.19 12.01
C ASN A 170 -1.30 8.82 11.45
N ILE A 171 -0.77 8.42 10.29
CA ILE A 171 -1.06 7.12 9.69
C ILE A 171 0.20 6.34 9.25
N SER A 172 0.11 5.02 9.31
CA SER A 172 1.13 4.09 8.78
C SER A 172 0.51 2.77 8.32
N GLY A 173 1.18 2.09 7.38
CA GLY A 173 0.81 0.73 6.93
C GLY A 173 -0.40 0.65 5.98
N PHE A 174 -0.91 1.78 5.50
CA PHE A 174 -2.00 1.84 4.50
C PHE A 174 -1.44 2.09 3.10
N ALA A 175 -2.17 1.62 2.07
CA ALA A 175 -1.72 1.69 0.68
C ALA A 175 -1.67 3.12 0.09
N SER A 176 -2.23 4.13 0.78
CA SER A 176 -2.02 5.56 0.50
C SER A 176 -1.49 6.28 1.73
N LYS A 177 -0.62 7.25 1.46
CA LYS A 177 -0.03 8.17 2.42
C LYS A 177 0.46 9.46 1.75
N TYR A 178 0.71 9.41 0.45
CA TYR A 178 1.38 10.48 -0.28
C TYR A 178 0.58 10.91 -1.51
N ARG A 179 0.62 12.21 -1.79
CA ARG A 179 0.00 12.83 -2.98
C ARG A 179 0.50 12.22 -4.28
N VAL A 180 -0.31 12.34 -5.33
CA VAL A 180 -0.04 11.92 -6.71
C VAL A 180 1.40 12.20 -7.15
N GLY A 181 2.01 11.22 -7.82
CA GLY A 181 3.41 11.22 -8.23
C GLY A 181 4.38 10.67 -7.16
N TYR A 182 3.88 10.36 -5.97
CA TYR A 182 4.60 9.67 -4.92
C TYR A 182 3.81 8.46 -4.43
N GLY A 183 4.50 7.34 -4.21
CA GLY A 183 3.92 6.11 -3.72
C GLY A 183 4.33 5.81 -2.29
N THR A 184 3.53 4.98 -1.62
CA THR A 184 3.78 4.47 -0.28
C THR A 184 4.63 3.20 -0.37
N PRO A 185 5.88 3.21 0.14
CA PRO A 185 6.72 2.02 0.16
C PRO A 185 6.27 1.03 1.24
N PHE A 186 6.51 -0.25 0.99
CA PHE A 186 6.29 -1.36 1.91
C PHE A 186 7.53 -2.25 1.96
N ASP A 187 7.99 -2.52 3.18
CA ASP A 187 9.12 -3.42 3.49
C ASP A 187 8.55 -4.72 4.08
N LEU A 188 8.84 -5.88 3.48
CA LEU A 188 8.30 -7.16 3.93
C LEU A 188 8.79 -7.54 5.33
N ASP A 189 9.87 -6.97 5.83
CA ASP A 189 10.29 -7.13 7.24
C ASP A 189 9.28 -6.49 8.22
N ASP A 190 8.47 -5.53 7.78
CA ASP A 190 7.39 -4.93 8.59
C ASP A 190 6.16 -5.86 8.72
N LEU A 191 6.11 -6.98 8.00
CA LEU A 191 5.02 -7.95 8.06
C LEU A 191 5.15 -8.87 9.30
N ASP A 192 5.14 -8.27 10.49
CA ASP A 192 5.47 -8.91 11.75
C ASP A 192 4.26 -9.46 12.54
N THR A 193 3.07 -9.45 11.93
CA THR A 193 1.83 -9.90 12.58
C THR A 193 1.89 -11.39 12.96
N LEU A 194 1.13 -11.78 13.99
CA LEU A 194 1.07 -13.18 14.43
C LEU A 194 0.63 -14.13 13.30
N GLU A 195 -0.29 -13.67 12.43
CA GLU A 195 -0.76 -14.46 11.29
C GLU A 195 0.35 -14.65 10.26
N ALA A 196 1.10 -13.60 9.91
CA ALA A 196 2.24 -13.68 9.01
C ALA A 196 3.33 -14.62 9.56
N GLN A 197 3.67 -14.49 10.85
CA GLN A 197 4.63 -15.38 11.51
C GLN A 197 4.19 -16.85 11.43
N GLN A 198 2.89 -17.13 11.61
CA GLN A 198 2.34 -18.48 11.45
C GLN A 198 2.36 -18.95 10.00
N GLY A 199 2.11 -18.05 9.04
CA GLY A 199 2.23 -18.33 7.61
C GLY A 199 3.64 -18.75 7.23
N ILE A 200 4.65 -18.03 7.71
CA ILE A 200 6.07 -18.33 7.50
C ILE A 200 6.43 -19.68 8.11
N LEU A 201 6.05 -19.92 9.37
CA LEU A 201 6.34 -21.17 10.06
C LEU A 201 5.66 -22.40 9.42
N SER A 202 4.49 -22.22 8.83
CA SER A 202 3.74 -23.29 8.16
C SER A 202 4.11 -23.46 6.67
N GLY A 203 4.83 -22.50 6.10
CA GLY A 203 5.23 -22.48 4.69
C GLY A 203 4.13 -21.99 3.73
N THR A 204 3.05 -21.38 4.22
CA THR A 204 2.02 -20.75 3.38
C THR A 204 2.37 -19.31 3.01
N LEU A 205 3.32 -18.69 3.71
CA LEU A 205 3.92 -17.40 3.37
C LEU A 205 5.42 -17.59 3.13
N ASN A 206 5.89 -17.19 1.96
CA ASN A 206 7.30 -17.11 1.60
C ASN A 206 7.64 -15.66 1.25
N LEU A 207 8.37 -14.96 2.11
CA LEU A 207 8.74 -13.55 1.89
C LEU A 207 9.76 -13.38 0.75
N ASP A 208 10.47 -14.47 0.37
CA ASP A 208 11.32 -14.50 -0.82
C ASP A 208 10.51 -14.80 -2.09
N TYR A 209 9.18 -14.89 -1.99
CA TYR A 209 8.29 -15.19 -3.11
C TYR A 209 6.89 -14.59 -2.87
N ILE A 210 6.77 -13.28 -3.04
CA ILE A 210 5.48 -12.58 -3.00
C ILE A 210 5.03 -12.31 -4.44
N ALA A 211 4.05 -13.09 -4.88
CA ALA A 211 3.51 -13.02 -6.24
C ALA A 211 2.29 -12.09 -6.35
N TYR A 212 1.63 -11.81 -5.22
CA TYR A 212 0.37 -11.08 -5.18
C TYR A 212 0.34 -10.04 -4.07
N VAL A 213 -0.18 -8.86 -4.42
CA VAL A 213 -0.49 -7.77 -3.49
C VAL A 213 -1.99 -7.49 -3.60
N ARG A 214 -2.72 -7.66 -2.50
CA ARG A 214 -4.13 -7.29 -2.43
C ARG A 214 -4.28 -5.93 -1.78
N ILE A 215 -5.03 -5.07 -2.46
CA ILE A 215 -5.47 -3.77 -1.95
C ILE A 215 -6.96 -3.90 -1.64
N ILE A 216 -7.36 -3.49 -0.43
CA ILE A 216 -8.76 -3.52 0.04
C ILE A 216 -9.09 -2.13 0.53
N ASP A 217 -10.06 -1.49 -0.10
CA ASP A 217 -10.57 -0.19 0.31
C ASP A 217 -10.98 -0.16 1.78
N ILE A 218 -10.73 0.98 2.43
CA ILE A 218 -11.19 1.27 3.79
C ILE A 218 -12.46 2.11 3.67
N ILE A 219 -13.55 1.66 4.29
CA ILE A 219 -14.71 2.54 4.49
C ILE A 219 -14.34 3.49 5.62
N GLY A 220 -13.90 4.71 5.28
CA GLY A 220 -13.40 5.71 6.24
C GLY A 220 -14.44 6.40 7.10
N ASP A 221 -15.56 5.74 7.39
CA ASP A 221 -16.56 6.20 8.37
C ASP A 221 -16.24 5.76 9.82
N GLY A 222 -15.08 5.13 10.03
CA GLY A 222 -14.64 4.57 11.31
C GLY A 222 -15.10 3.13 11.57
N SER A 223 -15.86 2.51 10.65
CA SER A 223 -16.29 1.12 10.78
C SER A 223 -15.19 0.10 10.46
N SER A 224 -14.14 0.54 9.77
CA SER A 224 -12.96 -0.24 9.40
C SER A 224 -11.83 0.03 10.40
N PRO A 225 -11.54 -0.90 11.33
CA PRO A 225 -10.56 -0.66 12.40
C PRO A 225 -9.12 -0.94 11.93
N ASP A 226 -8.15 -0.24 12.51
CA ASP A 226 -6.74 -0.53 12.29
C ASP A 226 -6.27 -1.80 13.04
N SER A 227 -4.96 -2.05 13.06
CA SER A 227 -4.41 -3.25 13.73
C SER A 227 -4.53 -3.23 15.26
N SER A 228 -4.68 -2.05 15.85
CA SER A 228 -4.90 -1.84 17.29
C SER A 228 -6.39 -1.89 17.65
N GLY A 229 -7.27 -1.85 16.64
CA GLY A 229 -8.72 -1.80 16.80
C GLY A 229 -9.27 -0.37 16.84
N ASP A 230 -8.45 0.63 16.54
CA ASP A 230 -8.87 2.03 16.51
C ASP A 230 -9.62 2.33 15.20
N PRO A 231 -10.66 3.19 15.21
CA PRO A 231 -11.39 3.56 14.00
C PRO A 231 -10.48 4.24 12.96
N VAL A 232 -10.56 3.82 11.70
CA VAL A 232 -9.89 4.51 10.59
C VAL A 232 -10.87 5.42 9.87
N TYR A 233 -10.45 6.67 9.66
CA TYR A 233 -11.20 7.67 8.91
C TYR A 233 -10.38 8.17 7.73
N ASP A 234 -11.04 8.32 6.58
CA ASP A 234 -10.47 8.85 5.34
C ASP A 234 -11.57 9.55 4.50
N PRO A 235 -11.27 10.10 3.32
CA PRO A 235 -12.29 10.59 2.38
C PRO A 235 -13.21 9.48 1.84
N TRP A 236 -14.27 9.15 2.57
CA TRP A 236 -15.14 8.00 2.23
C TRP A 236 -16.42 8.33 1.43
N HIS A 237 -16.74 9.61 1.19
CA HIS A 237 -18.11 9.99 0.80
C HIS A 237 -18.25 10.61 -0.61
N PRO A 238 -19.02 9.95 -1.50
CA PRO A 238 -19.61 10.61 -2.66
C PRO A 238 -21.08 10.95 -2.32
N THR A 239 -21.34 12.14 -1.75
CA THR A 239 -22.75 12.62 -1.64
C THR A 239 -23.32 12.93 -3.03
N ASN A 240 -22.44 12.91 -4.03
CA ASN A 240 -22.69 13.20 -5.41
C ASN A 240 -22.65 11.90 -6.25
N PRO A 241 -23.77 11.50 -6.89
CA PRO A 241 -23.80 10.34 -7.78
C PRO A 241 -23.02 10.52 -9.10
N GLN A 242 -22.31 11.65 -9.26
CA GLN A 242 -21.38 11.91 -10.35
C GLN A 242 -19.90 11.73 -9.96
N THR A 243 -19.58 11.39 -8.71
CA THR A 243 -18.22 11.08 -8.25
C THR A 243 -18.11 9.61 -7.82
N SER A 244 -16.90 9.08 -7.78
CA SER A 244 -16.61 7.82 -7.11
C SER A 244 -16.18 8.06 -5.66
N ALA A 245 -16.15 7.00 -4.86
CA ALA A 245 -15.44 6.96 -3.59
C ALA A 245 -14.50 5.76 -3.54
N GLY A 246 -13.70 5.73 -2.47
CA GLY A 246 -12.81 4.64 -2.13
C GLY A 246 -11.49 4.74 -2.89
N PHE A 247 -10.55 3.90 -2.49
CA PHE A 247 -9.17 3.92 -2.93
C PHE A 247 -9.02 3.91 -4.46
N ASP A 248 -8.26 4.90 -4.95
CA ASP A 248 -7.99 5.15 -6.35
C ASP A 248 -6.57 4.66 -6.72
N LEU A 249 -6.44 3.37 -7.05
CA LEU A 249 -5.15 2.74 -7.40
C LEU A 249 -4.64 3.24 -8.75
N GLU A 250 -3.48 3.91 -8.77
CA GLU A 250 -2.76 4.32 -9.99
C GLU A 250 -1.79 3.23 -10.46
N ALA A 251 -0.95 2.69 -9.57
CA ALA A 251 0.04 1.67 -9.95
C ALA A 251 0.60 0.91 -8.75
N ALA A 252 1.24 -0.22 -9.03
CA ALA A 252 2.09 -0.91 -8.06
C ALA A 252 3.44 -1.27 -8.71
N GLY A 253 4.53 -0.97 -8.00
CA GLY A 253 5.90 -1.20 -8.46
C GLY A 253 6.66 -2.12 -7.51
N TYR A 254 7.52 -2.99 -8.05
CA TYR A 254 8.47 -3.79 -7.24
C TYR A 254 9.85 -3.12 -7.21
N MET A 255 10.53 -3.26 -6.09
CA MET A 255 11.82 -2.62 -5.78
C MET A 255 12.90 -3.68 -5.48
N ASN A 256 12.56 -4.69 -4.68
CA ASN A 256 13.33 -5.91 -4.51
C ASN A 256 12.59 -7.09 -5.14
N TYR A 257 13.27 -7.80 -6.04
CA TYR A 257 12.63 -8.83 -6.86
C TYR A 257 13.62 -9.89 -7.33
N PHE A 258 13.07 -10.99 -7.85
CA PHE A 258 13.74 -11.78 -8.86
C PHE A 258 12.78 -12.15 -9.98
N VAL A 259 13.32 -12.59 -11.11
CA VAL A 259 12.53 -13.13 -12.21
C VAL A 259 12.32 -14.63 -11.98
N GLY A 260 11.07 -15.02 -11.76
CA GLY A 260 10.70 -16.42 -11.58
C GLY A 260 11.26 -17.27 -12.72
N GLY A 261 12.01 -18.33 -12.38
CA GLY A 261 12.55 -19.25 -13.38
C GLY A 261 13.74 -18.73 -14.18
N ASP A 262 14.30 -17.56 -13.85
CA ASP A 262 15.61 -17.12 -14.34
C ASP A 262 16.71 -17.97 -13.69
N LEU A 263 17.16 -19.00 -14.41
CA LEU A 263 18.15 -19.95 -13.92
C LEU A 263 19.57 -19.47 -14.15
N ASN A 264 19.75 -18.48 -15.00
CA ASN A 264 21.06 -17.98 -15.40
C ASN A 264 21.43 -16.64 -14.73
N LEU A 265 20.49 -16.05 -14.00
CA LEU A 265 20.63 -14.83 -13.19
C LEU A 265 20.98 -13.60 -14.04
N ASP A 266 20.34 -13.46 -15.20
CA ASP A 266 20.48 -12.28 -16.07
C ASP A 266 19.26 -11.35 -16.07
N ASP A 267 18.39 -11.52 -15.07
CA ASP A 267 17.14 -10.82 -14.83
C ASP A 267 16.15 -10.98 -15.98
N LYS A 268 16.19 -12.13 -16.65
CA LYS A 268 15.29 -12.47 -17.76
C LYS A 268 14.80 -13.89 -17.65
N LEU A 269 13.57 -14.08 -18.12
CA LEU A 269 13.02 -15.39 -18.38
C LEU A 269 13.06 -15.62 -19.89
N ASP A 270 14.05 -16.36 -20.37
CA ASP A 270 14.24 -16.61 -21.79
C ASP A 270 14.53 -18.08 -22.16
N MET A 271 14.85 -18.32 -23.44
CA MET A 271 15.08 -19.67 -23.95
C MET A 271 16.30 -20.33 -23.29
N THR A 272 17.26 -19.53 -22.82
CA THR A 272 18.42 -19.99 -22.06
C THR A 272 17.98 -20.70 -20.79
N ASP A 273 17.00 -20.14 -20.07
CA ASP A 273 16.47 -20.74 -18.83
C ASP A 273 15.72 -22.04 -19.11
N ALA A 274 14.89 -22.07 -20.16
CA ALA A 274 14.20 -23.29 -20.57
C ALA A 274 15.21 -24.41 -20.92
N VAL A 275 16.29 -24.07 -21.61
CA VAL A 275 17.37 -25.01 -21.96
C VAL A 275 18.14 -25.46 -20.72
N LEU A 276 18.47 -24.56 -19.79
CA LEU A 276 19.14 -24.89 -18.54
C LEU A 276 18.29 -25.82 -17.68
N ALA A 277 16.99 -25.55 -17.56
CA ALA A 277 16.06 -26.41 -16.84
C ALA A 277 16.07 -27.85 -17.41
N LEU A 278 16.01 -27.98 -18.74
CA LEU A 278 16.10 -29.28 -19.42
C LEU A 278 17.44 -29.98 -19.22
N GLN A 279 18.56 -29.24 -19.25
CA GLN A 279 19.89 -29.80 -19.00
C GLN A 279 20.01 -30.34 -17.57
N ILE A 280 19.49 -29.61 -16.58
CA ILE A 280 19.47 -30.05 -15.18
C ILE A 280 18.62 -31.31 -15.01
N LEU A 281 17.43 -31.34 -15.63
CA LEU A 281 16.58 -32.54 -15.65
C LEU A 281 17.28 -33.74 -16.33
N ALA A 282 18.17 -33.49 -17.29
CA ALA A 282 18.98 -34.51 -17.96
C ALA A 282 20.24 -34.92 -17.17
N GLY A 283 20.47 -34.36 -15.98
CA GLY A 283 21.56 -34.73 -15.07
C GLY A 283 22.78 -33.80 -15.12
N ALA A 284 22.67 -32.62 -15.73
CA ALA A 284 23.71 -31.59 -15.60
C ALA A 284 23.78 -31.10 -14.13
N PRO A 285 24.98 -30.77 -13.62
CA PRO A 285 25.12 -30.19 -12.29
C PRO A 285 24.37 -28.85 -12.21
N ALA A 286 23.52 -28.71 -11.22
CA ALA A 286 22.78 -27.49 -10.94
C ALA A 286 23.63 -26.53 -10.09
N SER A 287 23.65 -25.26 -10.46
CA SER A 287 24.05 -24.13 -9.59
C SER A 287 22.87 -23.20 -9.35
N VAL A 288 21.69 -23.78 -9.10
CA VAL A 288 20.42 -23.03 -9.12
C VAL A 288 20.08 -22.51 -7.72
N SER A 289 19.71 -21.23 -7.65
CA SER A 289 19.08 -20.62 -6.49
C SER A 289 17.64 -20.16 -6.73
N LEU A 290 17.20 -19.94 -7.98
CA LEU A 290 15.92 -19.28 -8.30
C LEU A 290 15.05 -20.12 -9.24
N THR A 291 14.40 -21.17 -8.71
CA THR A 291 13.35 -21.87 -9.47
C THR A 291 12.11 -20.99 -9.62
N ARG A 292 11.18 -21.37 -10.50
CA ARG A 292 9.97 -20.57 -10.74
C ARG A 292 9.24 -20.20 -9.45
N ASP A 293 9.19 -21.14 -8.51
CA ASP A 293 8.45 -21.05 -7.25
C ASP A 293 9.37 -20.96 -6.02
N ALA A 294 10.66 -20.66 -6.25
CA ALA A 294 11.69 -20.55 -5.21
C ALA A 294 11.85 -21.80 -4.31
N ASP A 295 11.38 -22.98 -4.73
CA ASP A 295 11.46 -24.22 -3.95
C ASP A 295 12.80 -24.96 -4.09
N GLY A 296 13.68 -24.47 -4.97
CA GLY A 296 15.01 -25.02 -5.25
C GLY A 296 15.01 -26.30 -6.09
N LYS A 297 13.87 -26.74 -6.63
CA LYS A 297 13.73 -27.96 -7.43
C LYS A 297 13.34 -27.65 -8.87
N ILE A 298 14.21 -28.01 -9.80
CA ILE A 298 13.88 -27.97 -11.23
C ILE A 298 13.02 -29.16 -11.62
N THR A 299 11.88 -28.86 -12.20
CA THR A 299 10.89 -29.81 -12.72
C THR A 299 10.50 -29.48 -14.16
N LEU A 300 9.69 -30.33 -14.79
CA LEU A 300 9.08 -30.00 -16.08
C LEU A 300 8.14 -28.77 -15.99
N ALA A 301 7.68 -28.40 -14.80
CA ALA A 301 6.85 -27.22 -14.62
C ALA A 301 7.63 -25.93 -14.85
N ASP A 302 8.93 -25.89 -14.48
CA ASP A 302 9.83 -24.76 -14.75
C ASP A 302 10.11 -24.60 -16.25
N VAL A 303 10.33 -25.72 -16.95
CA VAL A 303 10.47 -25.71 -18.42
C VAL A 303 9.20 -25.19 -19.08
N LEU A 304 8.03 -25.71 -18.68
CA LEU A 304 6.76 -25.31 -19.26
C LEU A 304 6.46 -23.84 -18.98
N PHE A 305 6.82 -23.36 -17.80
CA PHE A 305 6.68 -21.96 -17.41
C PHE A 305 7.46 -21.02 -18.32
N ALA A 306 8.77 -21.26 -18.47
CA ALA A 306 9.63 -20.45 -19.35
C ALA A 306 9.10 -20.47 -20.80
N LEU A 307 8.73 -21.65 -21.31
CA LEU A 307 8.20 -21.78 -22.67
C LEU A 307 6.83 -21.12 -22.87
N SER A 308 5.96 -21.13 -21.85
CA SER A 308 4.64 -20.49 -21.92
C SER A 308 4.79 -18.98 -21.94
N TYR A 309 5.64 -18.43 -21.05
CA TYR A 309 5.98 -17.01 -21.05
C TYR A 309 6.49 -16.55 -22.42
N LEU A 310 7.45 -17.30 -22.99
CA LEU A 310 8.03 -17.00 -24.31
C LEU A 310 7.03 -17.08 -25.46
N ALA A 311 5.95 -17.85 -25.33
CA ALA A 311 4.92 -17.95 -26.36
C ALA A 311 3.94 -16.76 -26.36
N GLU A 312 3.90 -16.00 -25.27
CA GLU A 312 3.01 -14.85 -25.06
C GLU A 312 3.68 -13.50 -25.37
N GLN A 313 5.01 -13.49 -25.57
CA GLN A 313 5.79 -12.33 -26.04
C GLN A 313 5.71 -12.16 -27.57
#